data_AF-A0A485MNY6-F1
#
_entry.id   AF-A0A485MNY6-F1
#
_cell.length_a   1.000
_cell.length_b   1.000
_cell.length_c   1.000
_cell.angle_alpha   90.00
_cell.angle_beta   90.00
_cell.angle_gamma   90.00
#
_symmetry.space_group_name_H-M   'P 1'
#
loop_
_entity.id
_entity.type
_entity.pdbx_description
1 polymer ?
#
loop_
_entity_poly.entity_id
_entity_poly.type
_entity_poly.pdbx_seq_one_letter_code
_entity_poly.pdbx_strand_id
1 'polypeptide(L)'
;MDFAEQLGYIRGIVKDIIHDQGGGAPLTEVVFWDLYWFKKWQELFITPNGIYTGYFVYCGKKAQLNIGNVLLVGTMPKVTIVYCLEEKL
;
A
#
# COMPACT_ATOMS: atom_id res chain seq x y z
N MET A 1 4.06 3.66 11.43
CA MET A 1 2.89 4.37 10.89
C MET A 1 3.08 5.86 11.06
N ASP A 2 3.29 6.55 9.94
CA ASP A 2 3.69 7.96 9.90
C ASP A 2 2.51 8.91 10.15
N PHE A 3 2.81 10.15 10.56
CA PHE A 3 1.78 11.16 10.90
C PHE A 3 0.78 11.42 9.75
N ALA A 4 1.27 11.39 8.51
CA ALA A 4 0.45 11.55 7.31
C ALA A 4 -0.57 10.41 7.13
N GLU A 5 -0.19 9.18 7.48
CA GLU A 5 -1.07 8.00 7.37
C GLU A 5 -2.11 7.96 8.51
N GLN A 6 -1.78 8.53 9.67
CA GLN A 6 -2.68 8.59 10.82
C GLN A 6 -3.82 9.61 10.65
N LEU A 7 -3.53 10.77 10.04
CA LEU A 7 -4.51 11.86 9.88
C LEU A 7 -5.09 11.98 8.46
N GLY A 8 -4.39 11.44 7.47
CA GLY A 8 -4.70 11.60 6.05
C GLY A 8 -4.46 10.30 5.28
N TYR A 9 -3.89 10.46 4.10
CA TYR A 9 -3.36 9.38 3.30
C TYR A 9 -2.15 9.87 2.51
N ILE A 10 -1.23 8.97 2.17
CA ILE A 10 -0.17 9.19 1.19
C ILE A 10 -0.51 8.44 -0.10
N ARG A 11 -0.14 9.02 -1.25
CA ARG A 11 -0.32 8.40 -2.56
C ARG A 11 1.01 7.88 -3.07
N GLY A 12 1.07 6.58 -3.34
CA GLY A 12 2.15 5.92 -4.05
C GLY A 12 1.76 5.57 -5.48
N ILE A 13 2.75 5.40 -6.35
CA ILE A 13 2.58 4.85 -7.70
C ILE A 13 3.31 3.51 -7.79
N VAL A 14 2.63 2.51 -8.34
CA VAL A 14 3.25 1.22 -8.64
C VAL A 14 4.21 1.40 -9.81
N LYS A 15 5.50 1.16 -9.56
CA LYS A 15 6.54 1.29 -10.57
C LYS A 15 6.84 -0.02 -11.27
N ASP A 16 6.84 -1.14 -10.54
CA ASP A 16 7.08 -2.45 -11.13
C ASP A 16 6.43 -3.58 -10.31
N ILE A 17 6.22 -4.74 -10.94
CA ILE A 17 5.74 -5.96 -10.31
C ILE A 17 6.79 -7.06 -10.55
N ILE A 18 7.44 -7.47 -9.47
CA ILE A 18 8.56 -8.38 -9.43
C ILE A 18 8.05 -9.78 -9.07
N HIS A 19 8.44 -10.77 -9.85
CA HIS A 19 8.18 -12.17 -9.56
C HIS A 19 9.50 -12.87 -9.23
N ASP A 20 9.73 -13.17 -7.95
CA ASP A 20 10.90 -13.95 -7.53
C ASP A 20 10.63 -15.44 -7.81
N GLN A 21 11.57 -16.13 -8.45
CA GLN A 21 11.41 -17.54 -8.86
C GLN A 21 11.28 -18.52 -7.68
N GLY A 22 11.59 -18.10 -6.44
CA GLY A 22 11.41 -18.88 -5.21
C GLY A 22 10.21 -18.46 -4.34
N GLY A 23 9.51 -17.36 -4.69
CA GLY A 23 8.42 -16.79 -3.92
C GLY A 23 7.04 -17.13 -4.49
N GLY A 24 6.14 -17.67 -3.66
CA GLY A 24 4.78 -18.03 -4.11
C GLY A 24 3.88 -16.84 -4.48
N ALA A 25 4.22 -15.61 -4.03
CA ALA A 25 3.46 -14.40 -4.31
C ALA A 25 4.34 -13.32 -4.96
N PRO A 26 3.85 -12.57 -5.96
CA PRO A 26 4.58 -11.45 -6.54
C PRO A 26 4.70 -10.29 -5.54
N LEU A 27 5.73 -9.46 -5.77
CA LEU A 27 5.99 -8.23 -5.03
C LEU A 27 5.80 -7.02 -5.93
N THR A 28 5.25 -5.95 -5.38
CA THR A 28 5.03 -4.69 -6.07
C THR A 28 5.99 -3.64 -5.53
N GLU A 29 6.78 -3.03 -6.39
CA GLU A 29 7.58 -1.85 -6.04
C GLU A 29 6.68 -0.60 -6.14
N VAL A 30 6.43 0.03 -5.00
CA VAL A 30 5.64 1.26 -4.90
C VAL A 30 6.56 2.42 -4.57
N VAL A 31 6.40 3.51 -5.32
CA VAL A 31 7.16 4.76 -5.10
C VAL A 31 6.25 5.79 -4.47
N PHE A 32 6.63 6.24 -3.28
CA PHE A 32 6.01 7.35 -2.59
C PHE A 32 6.80 8.64 -2.80
N TRP A 33 6.08 9.75 -2.76
CA TRP A 33 6.64 11.09 -2.86
C TRP A 33 6.60 11.76 -1.50
N ASP A 34 7.77 12.13 -0.99
CA ASP A 34 7.88 12.93 0.22
C ASP A 34 7.61 14.39 -0.11
N LEU A 35 6.53 14.93 0.47
CA LEU A 35 6.12 16.33 0.28
C LEU A 35 7.05 17.32 0.99
N TYR A 36 7.77 16.88 2.02
CA TYR A 36 8.62 17.77 2.84
C TYR A 36 10.05 17.84 2.31
N TRP A 37 10.60 16.71 1.85
CA TRP A 37 12.02 16.60 1.49
C TRP A 37 12.26 16.43 -0.01
N PHE A 38 11.22 16.43 -0.86
CA PHE A 38 11.31 16.20 -2.31
C PHE A 38 12.06 14.91 -2.68
N LYS A 39 12.04 13.94 -1.77
CA LYS A 39 12.70 12.64 -1.92
C LYS A 39 11.68 11.60 -2.36
N LYS A 40 12.13 10.70 -3.23
CA LYS A 40 11.36 9.50 -3.59
C LYS A 40 11.72 8.38 -2.63
N TRP A 41 10.70 7.74 -2.07
CA TRP A 41 10.83 6.56 -1.23
C TRP A 41 10.28 5.37 -2.01
N GLN A 42 11.04 4.29 -2.07
CA GLN A 42 10.63 3.07 -2.76
C GLN A 42 10.44 1.99 -1.71
N GLU A 43 9.27 1.36 -1.70
CA GLU A 43 8.92 0.28 -0.78
C GLU A 43 8.34 -0.90 -1.55
N LEU A 44 8.62 -2.10 -1.04
CA LEU A 44 8.12 -3.34 -1.61
C LEU A 44 6.87 -3.78 -0.86
N PHE A 45 5.78 -3.98 -1.59
CA PHE A 45 4.52 -4.51 -1.07
C PHE A 45 4.29 -5.91 -1.60
N ILE A 46 3.50 -6.71 -0.88
CA ILE A 46 2.90 -7.92 -1.46
C ILE A 46 1.91 -7.47 -2.54
N THR A 47 1.98 -8.05 -3.73
CA THR A 47 1.07 -7.71 -4.83
C THR A 47 -0.31 -8.32 -4.56
N PRO A 48 -1.36 -7.52 -4.30
CA PRO A 48 -2.73 -8.02 -4.32
C PRO A 48 -3.22 -8.17 -5.77
N ASN A 49 -4.25 -9.00 -5.92
CA ASN A 49 -4.87 -9.25 -7.22
C ASN A 49 -5.46 -7.97 -7.82
N GLY A 50 -5.23 -7.75 -9.11
CA GLY A 50 -5.83 -6.64 -9.87
C GLY A 50 -5.01 -5.35 -9.91
N ILE A 51 -3.82 -5.31 -9.30
CA ILE A 51 -2.88 -4.18 -9.46
C ILE A 51 -2.03 -4.35 -10.72
N TYR A 52 -1.72 -3.24 -11.38
CA TYR A 52 -0.86 -3.16 -12.55
C TYR A 52 0.12 -1.98 -12.45
N THR A 53 1.14 -1.97 -13.31
CA THR A 53 2.14 -0.90 -13.34
C THR A 53 1.51 0.46 -13.66
N GLY A 54 1.82 1.48 -12.87
CA GLY A 54 1.22 2.81 -12.95
C GLY A 54 -0.06 2.99 -12.12
N TYR A 55 -0.53 1.94 -11.45
CA TYR A 55 -1.67 2.04 -10.53
C TYR A 55 -1.33 2.90 -9.30
N PHE A 56 -2.31 3.65 -8.81
CA PHE A 56 -2.16 4.48 -7.61
C PHE A 56 -2.60 3.71 -6.37
N VAL A 57 -1.70 3.65 -5.39
CA VAL A 57 -1.96 3.06 -4.07
C VAL A 57 -2.10 4.19 -3.06
N TYR A 58 -3.14 4.12 -2.23
CA TYR A 58 -3.38 5.10 -1.18
C TYR A 58 -3.25 4.42 0.18
N CYS A 59 -2.35 4.93 1.02
CA CYS A 59 -2.08 4.41 2.36
C CYS A 59 -2.48 5.43 3.41
N GLY A 60 -3.39 5.07 4.31
CA GLY A 60 -3.75 5.89 5.46
C GLY A 60 -5.22 5.79 5.87
N LYS A 61 -5.54 6.42 7.00
CA LYS A 61 -6.87 6.38 7.63
C LYS A 61 -7.99 6.97 6.77
N LYS A 62 -7.68 7.96 5.93
CA LYS A 62 -8.65 8.62 5.02
C LYS A 62 -8.60 8.11 3.59
N ALA A 63 -7.85 7.06 3.30
CA ALA A 63 -7.86 6.45 1.98
C ALA A 63 -9.26 5.84 1.69
N GLN A 64 -9.63 5.76 0.42
CA GLN A 64 -10.86 5.08 0.01
C GLN A 64 -10.66 3.56 0.03
N LEU A 65 -11.72 2.82 0.33
CA LEU A 65 -11.70 1.36 0.32
C LEU A 65 -11.70 0.84 -1.13
N ASN A 66 -10.51 0.73 -1.73
CA ASN A 66 -10.28 0.13 -3.03
C ASN A 66 -9.22 -0.96 -2.93
N ILE A 67 -9.23 -1.87 -3.92
CA ILE A 67 -8.20 -2.90 -4.08
C ILE A 67 -6.83 -2.23 -4.16
N GLY A 68 -5.90 -2.68 -3.32
CA GLY A 68 -4.53 -2.16 -3.24
C GLY A 68 -4.31 -1.10 -2.17
N ASN A 69 -5.36 -0.45 -1.67
CA ASN A 69 -5.21 0.59 -0.66
C ASN A 69 -4.98 0.01 0.74
N VAL A 70 -4.19 0.73 1.53
CA VAL A 70 -3.87 0.37 2.91
C VAL A 70 -4.68 1.27 3.83
N LEU A 71 -5.53 0.67 4.66
CA LEU A 71 -6.35 1.38 5.64
C LEU A 71 -6.26 0.68 7.00
N LEU A 72 -6.65 1.40 8.06
CA LEU A 72 -6.81 0.80 9.38
C LEU A 72 -7.98 -0.20 9.37
N VAL A 73 -7.74 -1.41 9.88
CA VAL A 73 -8.75 -2.49 9.96
C VAL A 73 -10.02 -2.00 10.68
N GLY A 74 -9.88 -1.18 11.72
CA GLY A 74 -11.02 -0.62 12.46
C GLY A 74 -11.92 0.33 11.67
N THR A 75 -11.47 0.84 10.51
CA THR A 75 -12.28 1.69 9.62
C THR A 75 -12.96 0.93 8.49
N MET A 76 -12.60 -0.34 8.28
CA MET A 76 -13.16 -1.16 7.22
C MET A 76 -14.51 -1.75 7.62
N PRO A 77 -15.47 -1.89 6.69
CA PRO A 77 -16.74 -2.56 6.97
C PRO A 77 -16.52 -4.06 7.27
N LYS A 78 -17.45 -4.66 8.02
CA LYS A 78 -17.43 -6.10 8.28
C LYS A 78 -17.50 -6.86 6.95
N VAL A 79 -16.86 -8.02 6.88
CA VAL A 79 -16.75 -8.89 5.69
C VAL A 79 -15.79 -8.34 4.61
N THR A 80 -14.93 -7.38 4.94
CA THR A 80 -13.84 -6.96 4.04
C THR A 80 -12.72 -8.00 4.03
N ILE A 81 -12.32 -8.44 2.82
CA ILE A 81 -11.14 -9.30 2.64
C ILE A 81 -9.91 -8.40 2.64
N VAL A 82 -8.95 -8.72 3.51
CA VAL A 82 -7.71 -7.96 3.71
C VAL A 82 -6.51 -8.87 3.53
N TYR A 83 -5.38 -8.29 3.14
CA TYR A 83 -4.09 -8.96 3.03
C TYR A 83 -3.04 -8.16 3.81
N CYS A 84 -1.92 -8.79 4.17
CA CYS A 84 -0.79 -8.14 4.84
C CYS A 84 -1.19 -7.39 6.14
N LEU A 85 -1.83 -8.09 7.07
CA LEU A 85 -2.20 -7.53 8.38
C LEU A 85 -0.98 -7.38 9.29
N GLU A 86 -0.84 -6.21 9.91
CA GLU A 86 0.13 -6.00 10.98
C GLU A 86 -0.47 -6.40 12.33
N GLU A 87 0.22 -7.28 13.05
CA GLU A 87 -0.08 -7.59 14.45
C GLU A 87 0.67 -6.63 15.36
N LYS A 88 0.00 -6.17 16.42
CA LYS A 88 0.65 -5.40 17.47
C LYS A 88 1.16 -6.38 18.54
N LEU A 89 2.49 -6.51 18.66
CA LEU A 89 3.13 -7.16 19.80
C LEU A 89 3.02 -6.30 21.07
#